data_AF-A0AAN9S898-F1
#
_entry.id   AF-A0AAN9S898-F1
#
_cell.length_a   1.000
_cell.length_b   1.000
_cell.length_c   1.000
_cell.angle_alpha   90.00
_cell.angle_beta   90.00
_cell.angle_gamma   90.00
#
_symmetry.space_group_name_H-M   'P 1'
#
loop_
_entity.id
_entity.type
_entity.pdbx_description
1 polymer ?
#
loop_
_entity_poly.entity_id
_entity_poly.type
_entity_poly.pdbx_seq_one_letter_code
_entity_poly.pdbx_strand_id
1 'polypeptide(L)'
;MISGRCAACKNQRRKCPSDCIFSPYFPSNDPQRYAAVHKIYGGSNIGKMLQQIPPYVRAQAAESLYYEAQSRIQDPIYGCYGIISQLLQQIHIAETELVKIQAQINIFKPQNPQVGYQSNFDVSMRQFQFAGHSSHTP
;
A
#
# COMPACT_ATOMS: atom_id res chain seq x y z
N MET A 1 28.72 1.82 -10.75
CA MET A 1 27.82 2.56 -11.67
C MET A 1 27.13 1.56 -12.58
N ILE A 2 25.80 1.58 -12.67
CA ILE A 2 25.05 0.70 -13.59
C ILE A 2 25.31 1.21 -15.02
N SER A 3 26.29 0.62 -15.70
CA SER A 3 26.63 0.95 -17.08
C SER A 3 25.65 0.24 -18.02
N GLY A 4 24.66 0.96 -18.54
CA GLY A 4 23.70 0.42 -19.50
C GLY A 4 22.35 1.12 -19.49
N ARG A 5 21.57 0.92 -20.57
CA ARG A 5 20.19 1.43 -20.66
C ARG A 5 19.33 0.81 -19.54
N CYS A 6 18.52 1.62 -18.86
CA CYS A 6 17.54 1.14 -17.89
C CYS A 6 16.50 0.20 -18.54
N ALA A 7 15.76 -0.56 -17.73
CA ALA A 7 14.76 -1.51 -18.24
C ALA A 7 13.69 -0.84 -19.11
N ALA A 8 13.26 0.38 -18.74
CA ALA A 8 12.30 1.16 -19.51
C ALA A 8 12.82 1.52 -20.91
N CYS A 9 14.03 2.08 -20.99
CA CYS A 9 14.63 2.48 -22.27
C CYS A 9 15.00 1.27 -23.15
N LYS A 10 15.39 0.14 -22.53
CA LYS A 10 15.55 -1.13 -23.25
C LYS A 10 14.23 -1.58 -23.87
N ASN A 11 13.15 -1.61 -23.10
CA ASN A 11 11.82 -2.02 -23.56
C ASN A 11 11.29 -1.11 -24.69
N GLN A 12 11.46 0.21 -24.54
CA GLN A 12 11.06 1.21 -25.53
C GLN A 12 12.01 1.33 -26.74
N ARG A 13 13.07 0.50 -26.80
CA ARG A 13 14.07 0.50 -27.89
C ARG A 13 14.72 1.88 -28.18
N ARG A 14 14.88 2.72 -27.15
CA ARG A 14 15.52 4.04 -27.27
C ARG A 14 16.81 4.17 -26.46
N LYS A 15 17.58 5.23 -26.71
CA LYS A 15 18.74 5.61 -25.88
C LYS A 15 18.24 6.01 -24.48
N CYS A 16 19.01 5.67 -23.45
CA CYS A 16 18.76 6.12 -22.08
C CYS A 16 19.52 7.44 -21.86
N PRO A 17 18.84 8.58 -21.68
CA PRO A 17 19.51 9.84 -21.36
C PRO A 17 20.04 9.82 -19.92
N SER A 18 20.95 10.74 -19.59
CA SER A 18 21.56 10.83 -18.25
C SER A 18 20.58 11.24 -17.16
N ASP A 19 19.53 11.98 -17.52
CA ASP A 19 18.44 12.47 -16.66
C ASP A 19 17.18 11.59 -16.73
N CYS A 20 17.31 10.34 -17.18
CA CYS A 20 16.18 9.44 -17.37
C CYS A 20 15.39 9.21 -16.08
N ILE A 21 14.13 9.65 -16.04
CA ILE A 21 13.22 9.50 -14.90
C ILE A 21 13.01 8.04 -14.46
N PHE A 22 13.13 7.08 -15.39
CA PHE A 22 12.94 5.67 -15.10
C PHE A 22 14.20 4.99 -14.54
N SER A 23 15.39 5.53 -14.85
CA SER A 23 16.67 4.86 -14.58
C SER A 23 16.89 4.52 -13.09
N PRO A 24 16.59 5.41 -12.13
CA PRO A 24 16.78 5.11 -10.72
C PRO A 24 15.86 4.00 -10.17
N TYR A 25 14.72 3.74 -10.81
CA TYR A 25 13.65 2.90 -10.26
C TYR A 25 13.40 1.61 -11.05
N PHE A 26 13.86 1.57 -12.30
CA PHE A 26 13.72 0.44 -13.22
C PHE A 26 15.08 0.04 -13.79
N PRO A 27 15.97 -0.53 -12.96
CA PRO A 27 17.33 -0.83 -13.35
C PRO A 27 17.38 -1.99 -14.36
N SER A 28 18.49 -2.09 -15.08
CA SER A 28 18.61 -3.01 -16.21
C SER A 28 18.70 -4.49 -15.84
N ASN A 29 18.99 -4.80 -14.56
CA ASN A 29 19.07 -6.15 -13.99
C ASN A 29 17.71 -6.70 -13.58
N ASP A 30 16.67 -5.86 -13.53
CA ASP A 30 15.30 -6.27 -13.25
C ASP A 30 14.35 -5.81 -14.37
N PRO A 31 14.40 -6.47 -15.55
CA PRO A 31 13.52 -6.11 -16.66
C PRO A 31 12.05 -6.45 -16.39
N GLN A 32 11.77 -7.45 -15.53
CA GLN A 32 10.41 -7.88 -15.23
C GLN A 32 9.66 -6.82 -14.44
N ARG A 33 10.34 -6.10 -13.55
CA ARG A 33 9.76 -4.97 -12.83
C ARG A 33 9.17 -3.92 -13.74
N TYR A 34 9.92 -3.47 -14.75
CA TYR A 34 9.38 -2.51 -15.72
C TYR A 34 8.28 -3.14 -16.59
N ALA A 35 8.44 -4.42 -17.00
CA ALA A 35 7.45 -5.09 -17.82
C ALA A 35 6.08 -5.19 -17.12
N ALA A 36 6.06 -5.50 -15.82
CA ALA A 36 4.84 -5.58 -15.02
C ALA A 36 4.11 -4.23 -14.96
N VAL A 37 4.81 -3.17 -14.54
CA VAL A 37 4.19 -1.83 -14.47
C VAL A 37 3.76 -1.33 -15.85
N HIS A 38 4.56 -1.60 -16.88
CA HIS A 38 4.22 -1.20 -18.25
C HIS A 38 2.95 -1.89 -18.74
N LYS A 39 2.75 -3.17 -18.41
CA LYS A 39 1.55 -3.92 -18.78
C LYS A 39 0.29 -3.34 -18.14
N ILE A 40 0.37 -2.89 -16.88
CA ILE A 40 -0.81 -2.46 -16.12
C ILE A 40 -1.10 -0.96 -16.28
N TYR A 41 -0.07 -0.11 -16.23
CA TYR A 41 -0.25 1.35 -16.25
C TYR A 41 0.14 1.97 -17.60
N GLY A 42 1.04 1.34 -18.36
CA GLY A 42 1.64 1.92 -19.56
C GLY A 42 2.80 2.89 -19.27
N GLY A 43 3.79 2.91 -20.15
CA GLY A 43 5.05 3.66 -19.94
C GLY A 43 4.86 5.17 -19.75
N SER A 44 3.96 5.78 -20.54
CA SER A 44 3.68 7.22 -20.46
C SER A 44 3.03 7.61 -19.13
N ASN A 45 2.12 6.80 -18.62
CA ASN A 45 1.43 7.09 -17.36
C ASN A 45 2.37 6.97 -16.17
N ILE A 46 3.23 5.94 -16.13
CA ILE A 46 4.26 5.82 -15.09
C ILE A 46 5.18 7.04 -15.10
N GLY A 47 5.62 7.47 -16.29
CA GLY A 47 6.45 8.67 -16.44
C GLY A 47 5.77 9.92 -15.85
N LYS A 48 4.50 10.14 -16.18
CA LYS A 48 3.70 11.27 -15.65
C LYS A 48 3.54 11.17 -14.13
N MET A 49 3.16 10.01 -13.59
CA MET A 49 2.98 9.79 -12.15
C MET A 49 4.25 10.08 -11.37
N LEU A 50 5.40 9.59 -11.85
CA LEU A 50 6.70 9.88 -11.20
C LEU A 50 7.05 11.36 -11.28
N GLN A 51 6.78 12.03 -12.40
CA GLN A 51 7.05 13.47 -12.55
C GLN A 51 6.20 14.34 -11.60
N GLN A 52 4.96 13.94 -11.34
CA GLN A 52 4.00 14.69 -10.50
C GLN A 52 4.29 14.62 -9.01
N ILE A 53 5.14 13.69 -8.56
CA ILE A 53 5.49 13.54 -7.14
C ILE A 53 6.92 14.01 -6.84
N PRO A 54 7.20 14.48 -5.61
CA PRO A 54 8.53 14.90 -5.20
C PRO A 54 9.59 13.79 -5.35
N PRO A 55 10.85 14.12 -5.71
CA PRO A 55 11.89 13.12 -5.95
C PRO A 55 12.12 12.13 -4.80
N TYR A 56 11.97 12.57 -3.54
CA TYR A 56 12.25 11.75 -2.36
C TYR A 56 11.22 10.61 -2.14
N VAL A 57 10.00 10.71 -2.68
CA VAL A 57 8.98 9.65 -2.59
C VAL A 57 8.91 8.74 -3.82
N ARG A 58 9.59 9.10 -4.92
CA ARG A 58 9.48 8.36 -6.19
C ARG A 58 9.91 6.91 -6.09
N ALA A 59 10.92 6.60 -5.28
CA ALA A 59 11.37 5.23 -5.07
C ALA A 59 10.26 4.37 -4.44
N GLN A 60 9.60 4.89 -3.39
CA GLN A 60 8.48 4.22 -2.75
C GLN A 60 7.28 4.11 -3.69
N ALA A 61 6.95 5.17 -4.44
CA ALA A 61 5.87 5.12 -5.42
C ALA A 61 6.12 4.07 -6.52
N ALA A 62 7.36 3.97 -7.02
CA ALA A 62 7.72 2.94 -7.99
C ALA A 62 7.61 1.51 -7.43
N GLU A 63 7.88 1.33 -6.13
CA GLU A 63 7.66 0.06 -5.43
C GLU A 63 6.16 -0.27 -5.33
N SER A 64 5.34 0.68 -4.90
CA SER A 64 3.88 0.51 -4.83
C SER A 64 3.29 0.17 -6.19
N LEU A 65 3.67 0.90 -7.25
CA LEU A 65 3.22 0.62 -8.62
C LEU A 65 3.62 -0.78 -9.07
N TYR A 66 4.84 -1.22 -8.73
CA TYR A 66 5.28 -2.57 -9.08
C TYR A 66 4.47 -3.64 -8.34
N TYR A 67 4.29 -3.49 -7.04
CA TYR A 67 3.50 -4.42 -6.22
C TYR A 67 2.06 -4.52 -6.74
N GLU A 68 1.38 -3.39 -6.94
CA GLU A 68 0.03 -3.34 -7.50
C GLU A 68 -0.04 -3.98 -8.89
N ALA A 69 0.95 -3.73 -9.75
CA ALA A 69 1.00 -4.35 -11.07
C ALA A 69 1.15 -5.88 -10.98
N GLN A 70 2.01 -6.37 -10.10
CA GLN A 70 2.18 -7.80 -9.88
C GLN A 70 0.90 -8.44 -9.36
N SER A 71 0.24 -7.83 -8.36
CA SER A 71 -1.03 -8.33 -7.84
C SER A 71 -2.07 -8.41 -8.95
N ARG A 72 -2.18 -7.40 -9.82
CA ARG A 72 -3.14 -7.41 -10.93
C ARG A 72 -2.78 -8.40 -12.04
N ILE A 73 -1.51 -8.75 -12.21
CA ILE A 73 -1.09 -9.81 -13.13
C ILE A 73 -1.47 -11.18 -12.59
N GLN A 74 -1.32 -11.40 -11.28
CA GLN A 74 -1.66 -12.66 -10.61
C GLN A 74 -3.18 -12.85 -10.49
N ASP A 75 -3.89 -11.78 -10.12
CA ASP A 75 -5.35 -11.72 -10.04
C ASP A 75 -5.86 -10.59 -10.94
N PRO A 76 -6.26 -10.89 -12.19
CA PRO A 76 -6.78 -9.89 -13.12
C PRO A 76 -8.11 -9.25 -12.70
N ILE A 77 -8.84 -9.87 -11.78
CA ILE A 77 -10.17 -9.41 -11.36
C ILE A 77 -10.02 -8.45 -10.20
N TYR A 78 -9.36 -8.87 -9.12
CA TYR A 78 -9.29 -8.09 -7.88
C TYR A 78 -7.91 -7.49 -7.61
N GLY A 79 -6.83 -8.05 -8.17
CA GLY A 79 -5.47 -7.57 -7.94
C GLY A 79 -5.15 -7.35 -6.45
N CYS A 80 -4.63 -6.17 -6.10
CA CYS A 80 -4.32 -5.83 -4.71
C CYS A 80 -5.57 -5.66 -3.84
N TYR A 81 -6.74 -5.40 -4.41
CA TYR A 81 -7.99 -5.34 -3.65
C TYR A 81 -8.36 -6.69 -3.05
N GLY A 82 -8.08 -7.80 -3.75
CA GLY A 82 -8.28 -9.15 -3.21
C GLY A 82 -7.48 -9.38 -1.93
N ILE A 83 -6.23 -8.93 -1.91
CA ILE A 83 -5.33 -8.99 -0.75
C ILE A 83 -5.88 -8.14 0.39
N ILE A 84 -6.29 -6.90 0.12
CA ILE A 84 -6.89 -6.00 1.12
C ILE A 84 -8.14 -6.64 1.73
N SER A 85 -9.03 -7.18 0.90
CA SER A 85 -10.28 -7.80 1.36
C SER A 85 -10.03 -9.01 2.26
N GLN A 86 -9.06 -9.86 1.90
CA GLN A 86 -8.65 -11.00 2.73
C GLN A 86 -8.09 -10.56 4.09
N LEU A 87 -7.24 -9.52 4.10
CA LEU A 87 -6.68 -9.00 5.35
C LEU A 87 -7.76 -8.38 6.24
N LEU A 88 -8.70 -7.63 5.67
CA LEU A 88 -9.84 -7.08 6.40
C LEU A 88 -10.71 -8.19 7.01
N GLN A 89 -10.94 -9.27 6.28
CA GLN A 89 -11.67 -10.43 6.81
C GLN A 89 -10.91 -11.08 7.98
N GLN A 90 -9.58 -11.24 7.87
CA GLN A 90 -8.76 -11.81 8.94
C GLN A 90 -8.78 -10.94 10.21
N ILE A 91 -8.69 -9.61 10.05
CA ILE A 91 -8.82 -8.66 11.16
C ILE A 91 -10.19 -8.84 11.83
N HIS A 92 -11.27 -8.87 11.05
CA HIS A 92 -12.62 -9.02 11.59
C HIS A 92 -12.81 -10.34 12.36
N ILE A 93 -12.26 -11.45 11.86
CA ILE A 93 -12.28 -12.74 12.55
C ILE A 93 -11.53 -12.64 13.88
N ALA A 94 -10.31 -12.09 13.87
CA ALA A 94 -9.48 -11.94 15.06
C ALA A 94 -10.15 -11.05 16.12
N GLU A 95 -10.73 -9.92 15.72
CA GLU A 95 -11.48 -9.04 16.62
C GLU A 95 -12.70 -9.75 17.23
N THR A 96 -13.42 -10.54 16.43
CA THR A 96 -14.57 -11.33 16.91
C THR A 96 -14.14 -12.38 17.92
N GLU A 97 -13.02 -13.06 17.70
CA GLU A 97 -12.46 -14.03 18.64
C GLU A 97 -12.02 -13.38 19.96
N LEU A 98 -11.35 -12.22 19.89
CA LEU A 98 -10.98 -11.45 21.07
C LEU A 98 -12.21 -11.08 21.92
N VAL A 99 -13.28 -10.60 21.29
CA VAL A 99 -14.53 -10.26 22.00
C VAL A 99 -15.13 -11.49 22.68
N LYS A 100 -15.16 -12.65 22.00
CA LYS A 100 -15.66 -13.91 22.57
C LYS A 100 -14.84 -14.34 23.79
N ILE A 101 -13.52 -14.34 23.68
CA ILE A 101 -12.62 -14.72 24.78
C ILE A 101 -12.77 -13.73 25.95
N GLN A 102 -12.86 -12.43 25.67
CA GLN A 102 -13.04 -11.42 26.72
C GLN A 102 -14.38 -11.59 27.45
N ALA A 103 -15.45 -11.94 26.73
CA ALA A 103 -16.73 -12.28 27.33
C ALA A 103 -16.65 -13.52 28.22
N GLN A 104 -15.98 -14.59 27.76
CA GLN A 104 -15.74 -15.80 28.56
C GLN A 104 -14.94 -15.49 29.82
N ILE A 105 -13.85 -14.72 29.73
CA ILE A 105 -13.05 -14.29 30.88
C ILE A 105 -13.92 -13.53 31.89
N ASN A 106 -14.81 -12.65 31.44
CA ASN A 106 -15.67 -11.88 32.34
C ASN A 106 -16.71 -12.75 33.07
N ILE A 107 -17.15 -13.86 32.47
CA ILE A 107 -18.04 -14.84 33.13
C ILE A 107 -17.31 -15.57 34.26
N PHE A 108 -16.05 -15.96 34.03
CA PHE A 108 -15.25 -16.72 34.99
C PHE A 108 -14.47 -15.85 35.99
N LYS A 109 -14.44 -14.53 35.80
CA LYS A 109 -13.89 -13.60 36.80
C LYS A 109 -14.76 -13.67 38.06
N PRO A 110 -14.23 -14.07 39.22
CA PRO A 110 -14.98 -13.99 40.46
C PRO A 110 -15.37 -12.53 40.70
N GLN A 111 -16.66 -12.26 40.94
CA GLN A 111 -17.11 -10.96 41.42
C GLN A 111 -16.61 -10.77 42.85
N ASN A 112 -15.37 -10.33 43.01
CA ASN A 112 -14.86 -9.91 44.31
C ASN A 112 -15.28 -8.45 44.50
N PRO A 113 -16.12 -8.11 45.49
CA PRO A 113 -16.45 -6.72 45.78
C PRO A 113 -15.19 -6.02 46.30
N GLN A 114 -14.75 -4.99 45.57
CA GLN A 114 -13.83 -3.93 46.00
C GLN A 114 -12.35 -4.31 46.18
N VAL A 115 -11.52 -4.05 45.17
CA VAL A 115 -10.27 -3.28 45.36
C VAL A 115 -10.03 -2.47 44.08
N GLY A 116 -10.01 -1.14 44.21
CA GLY A 116 -9.72 -0.23 43.10
C GLY A 116 -8.29 -0.41 42.59
N TYR A 117 -8.16 -0.68 41.29
CA TYR A 117 -6.93 -0.43 40.56
C TYR A 117 -7.30 0.31 39.27
N GLN A 118 -6.98 1.60 39.24
CA GLN A 118 -7.05 2.42 38.04
C GLN A 118 -6.00 1.92 37.05
N SER A 119 -6.41 1.17 36.04
CA SER A 119 -5.62 1.02 34.82
C SER A 119 -6.07 2.08 33.83
N ASN A 120 -5.27 3.15 33.70
CA ASN A 120 -5.33 4.07 32.58
C ASN A 120 -5.01 3.31 31.28
N PHE A 121 -6.01 2.69 30.68
CA PHE A 121 -5.99 2.36 29.25
C PHE A 121 -6.84 3.41 28.54
N ASP A 122 -6.17 4.48 28.15
CA ASP A 122 -6.72 5.52 27.29
C ASP A 122 -6.98 4.90 25.91
N VAL A 123 -8.17 4.32 25.72
CA VAL A 123 -8.67 3.92 24.41
C VAL A 123 -9.07 5.21 23.70
N SER A 124 -8.07 5.89 23.12
CA SER A 124 -8.31 7.05 22.27
C SER A 124 -8.90 6.55 20.95
N MET A 125 -10.22 6.40 20.95
CA MET A 125 -11.05 6.46 19.77
C MET A 125 -10.87 7.86 19.15
N ARG A 126 -10.07 7.97 18.08
CA ARG A 126 -10.14 9.09 17.13
C ARG A 126 -10.12 8.53 15.72
N GLN A 127 -11.31 8.19 15.22
CA GLN A 127 -11.99 8.89 14.14
C GLN A 127 -11.20 8.92 12.82
N PHE A 128 -11.38 7.87 12.01
CA PHE A 128 -11.39 8.06 10.56
C PHE A 128 -12.69 8.77 10.17
N GLN A 129 -12.69 10.10 10.25
CA GLN A 129 -13.71 10.91 9.57
C GLN A 129 -13.29 11.06 8.10
N PHE A 130 -13.90 10.24 7.25
CA PHE A 130 -14.07 10.57 5.85
C PHE A 130 -15.01 11.79 5.78
N ALA A 131 -14.45 12.97 5.52
CA ALA A 131 -15.21 14.15 5.15
C ALA A 131 -14.85 14.52 3.71
N GLY A 132 -15.59 13.96 2.76
CA GLY A 132 -15.95 14.75 1.59
C GLY A 132 -17.06 15.69 2.04
N HIS A 133 -16.90 17.00 1.81
CA HIS A 133 -17.99 17.95 1.58
C HIS A 133 -17.46 19.17 0.82
N SER A 134 -18.33 19.60 -0.07
CA SER A 134 -18.25 20.61 -1.11
C SER A 134 -18.31 22.05 -0.56
N SER A 135 -17.83 23.00 -1.38
CA SER A 135 -18.25 24.41 -1.52
C SER A 135 -18.22 25.35 -0.29
N HIS A 136 -17.45 26.45 -0.34
CA HIS A 136 -17.88 27.76 -0.86
C HIS A 136 -16.78 28.83 -0.64
N THR A 137 -16.69 29.76 -1.59
CA THR A 137 -15.89 31.00 -1.61
C THR A 137 -16.41 32.06 -0.63
N PRO A 138 -15.60 33.09 -0.33
CA PRO A 138 -15.98 34.45 -0.74
C PRO A 138 -15.15 34.97 -1.93
#